data_AF-A0A3M1H6D4-F1
#
_entry.id   AF-A0A3M1H6D4-F1
#
_cell.length_a   1.000
_cell.length_b   1.000
_cell.length_c   1.000
_cell.angle_alpha   90.00
_cell.angle_beta   90.00
_cell.angle_gamma   90.00
#
_symmetry.space_group_name_H-M   'P 1'
#
loop_
_entity.id
_entity.type
_entity.pdbx_description
1 polymer ?
#
loop_
_entity_poly.entity_id
_entity_poly.type
_entity_poly.pdbx_seq_one_letter_code
_entity_poly.pdbx_strand_id
1 'polypeptide(L)'
;MIPVVPRAAAETTGPEDRSMFRHSRIAAASLLAALAAAPATARPGGSSAESPTATATVQASLDAQYEALERQAARLAAAYEKAIAARVAELAAADPTIAYLVDKNLLSAEALTRGLPTDPLARVPWLRTTLARVDERAKKMAARFGDVTLRQNERAAIRALVAIARAQERYRESDTDGNGVFDYAESLDALALEGFEADDKPGYVRRHGYRFRLLHGDVLSWSAEALPLEPGKTGRRFFFIDERGQVRENTGGPAGASSPLAPEQAEEKPASKHRERN
;
A
#
# COMPACT_ATOMS: atom_id res chain seq x y z
N MET A 1 61.42 -7.82 -43.43
CA MET A 1 60.97 -6.68 -42.59
C MET A 1 59.57 -6.99 -42.11
N ILE A 2 59.41 -7.26 -40.81
CA ILE A 2 58.14 -7.59 -40.16
C ILE A 2 57.76 -6.37 -39.31
N PRO A 3 56.56 -5.78 -39.45
CA PRO A 3 56.16 -4.69 -38.58
C PRO A 3 55.72 -5.23 -37.22
N VAL A 4 56.36 -4.71 -36.17
CA VAL A 4 56.00 -4.92 -34.76
C VAL A 4 54.78 -4.06 -34.44
N VAL A 5 53.70 -4.67 -33.98
CA VAL A 5 52.49 -3.98 -33.49
C VAL A 5 52.67 -3.67 -32.00
N PRO A 6 52.42 -2.43 -31.53
CA PRO A 6 52.52 -2.09 -30.12
C PRO A 6 51.30 -2.60 -29.33
N ARG A 7 51.59 -3.19 -28.17
CA ARG A 7 50.63 -3.71 -27.18
C ARG A 7 50.05 -2.53 -26.38
N ALA A 8 48.76 -2.26 -26.54
CA ALA A 8 48.05 -1.24 -25.76
C ALA A 8 47.86 -1.68 -24.30
N ALA A 9 48.07 -0.74 -23.39
CA ALA A 9 48.04 -0.89 -21.95
C ALA A 9 46.63 -1.08 -21.40
N ALA A 10 46.54 -1.80 -20.28
CA ALA A 10 45.31 -2.04 -19.53
C ALA A 10 44.76 -0.73 -18.92
N GLU A 11 43.52 -0.38 -19.26
CA GLU A 11 42.76 0.65 -18.58
C GLU A 11 42.26 0.13 -17.24
N THR A 12 42.60 0.89 -16.20
CA THR A 12 42.18 0.75 -14.82
C THR A 12 40.68 1.00 -14.67
N THR A 13 39.95 0.02 -14.15
CA THR A 13 38.56 0.13 -13.72
C THR A 13 38.45 1.10 -12.54
N GLY A 14 37.84 2.26 -12.76
CA GLY A 14 37.44 3.20 -11.73
C GLY A 14 36.18 2.72 -10.96
N PRO A 15 35.92 3.24 -9.75
CA PRO A 15 34.85 2.74 -8.90
C PRO A 15 33.47 3.08 -9.50
N GLU A 16 32.69 2.04 -9.76
CA GLU A 16 31.32 2.16 -10.28
C GLU A 16 30.42 2.97 -9.35
N ASP A 17 29.73 3.91 -9.98
CA ASP A 17 28.73 4.81 -9.44
C ASP A 17 27.52 4.03 -8.90
N ARG A 18 27.42 3.94 -7.56
CA ARG A 18 26.30 3.34 -6.82
C ARG A 18 25.07 4.27 -6.71
N SER A 19 24.83 5.17 -7.67
CA SER A 19 23.74 6.16 -7.57
C SER A 19 22.33 5.62 -7.91
N MET A 20 22.19 4.49 -8.60
CA MET A 20 20.87 4.04 -9.08
C MET A 20 19.99 3.27 -8.08
N PHE A 21 20.52 2.79 -6.94
CA PHE A 21 19.69 2.16 -5.89
C PHE A 21 18.84 3.16 -5.08
N ARG A 22 18.92 4.47 -5.38
CA ARG A 22 18.18 5.51 -4.65
C ARG A 22 16.68 5.52 -4.96
N HIS A 23 16.25 5.11 -6.15
CA HIS A 23 14.83 5.22 -6.53
C HIS A 23 13.92 4.15 -5.89
N SER A 24 14.45 2.96 -5.57
CA SER A 24 13.71 1.92 -4.81
C SER A 24 13.62 2.27 -3.31
N ARG A 25 14.65 2.96 -2.77
CA ARG A 25 14.65 3.42 -1.38
C ARG A 25 13.70 4.59 -1.12
N ILE A 26 13.35 5.41 -2.13
CA ILE A 26 12.43 6.56 -1.95
C ILE A 26 10.98 6.09 -1.72
N ALA A 27 10.54 4.98 -2.32
CA ALA A 27 9.21 4.40 -2.07
C ALA A 27 9.10 3.79 -0.65
N ALA A 28 10.17 3.16 -0.15
CA ALA A 28 10.22 2.65 1.23
C ALA A 28 10.41 3.78 2.26
N ALA A 29 11.20 4.81 1.96
CA ALA A 29 11.45 5.94 2.85
C ALA A 29 10.21 6.83 3.07
N SER A 30 9.32 6.91 2.08
CA SER A 30 8.04 7.65 2.20
C SER A 30 7.03 6.93 3.11
N LEU A 31 7.15 5.61 3.24
CA LEU A 31 6.39 4.81 4.21
C LEU A 31 6.98 4.94 5.64
N LEU A 32 8.27 5.25 5.75
CA LEU A 32 9.05 5.37 7.01
C LEU A 32 8.94 6.76 7.67
N ALA A 33 8.84 7.85 6.91
CA ALA A 33 8.66 9.20 7.48
C ALA A 33 7.30 9.41 8.17
N ALA A 34 6.34 8.49 7.96
CA ALA A 34 5.04 8.51 8.61
C ALA A 34 5.04 7.84 10.00
N LEU A 35 6.06 7.03 10.34
CA LEU A 35 6.09 6.19 11.54
C LEU A 35 6.99 6.71 12.68
N ALA A 36 7.85 7.71 12.44
CA ALA A 36 8.87 8.15 13.40
C ALA A 36 8.51 9.43 14.19
N ALA A 37 7.24 9.85 14.22
CA ALA A 37 6.83 11.10 14.89
C ALA A 37 5.79 10.83 15.98
N ALA A 38 6.25 10.38 17.15
CA ALA A 38 5.48 10.40 18.39
C ALA A 38 5.68 11.75 19.12
N PRO A 39 4.61 12.36 19.68
CA PRO A 39 4.65 13.70 20.23
C PRO A 39 5.01 13.73 21.73
N ALA A 40 5.96 14.59 22.11
CA ALA A 40 6.08 15.08 23.48
C ALA A 40 4.93 16.07 23.74
N THR A 41 3.86 15.64 24.42
CA THR A 41 2.85 16.57 24.95
C THR A 41 2.89 16.55 26.48
N ALA A 42 3.50 17.61 27.02
CA ALA A 42 3.53 17.90 28.43
C ALA A 42 2.11 18.12 28.96
N ARG A 43 1.68 17.26 29.89
CA ARG A 43 0.56 17.55 30.80
C ARG A 43 1.15 18.09 32.12
N PRO A 44 0.69 19.24 32.64
CA PRO A 44 1.21 19.77 33.88
C PRO A 44 0.54 19.04 35.07
N GLY A 45 1.36 18.44 35.93
CA GLY A 45 0.96 18.12 37.31
C GLY A 45 0.52 16.68 37.59
N GLY A 46 1.34 15.69 37.27
CA GLY A 46 1.16 14.32 37.77
C GLY A 46 2.37 13.47 37.43
N SER A 47 3.29 13.31 38.39
CA SER A 47 4.51 12.50 38.27
C SER A 47 4.19 11.01 38.20
N SER A 48 3.63 10.57 37.08
CA SER A 48 3.58 9.17 36.68
C SER A 48 4.83 8.89 35.88
N ALA A 49 5.76 8.12 36.44
CA ALA A 49 6.89 7.58 35.71
C ALA A 49 6.35 6.71 34.57
N GLU A 50 6.33 7.24 33.35
CA GLU A 50 6.05 6.46 32.15
C GLU A 50 7.03 5.29 32.12
N SER A 51 6.48 4.07 32.13
CA SER A 51 7.28 2.86 32.19
C SER A 51 8.06 2.71 30.87
N PRO A 52 9.41 2.77 30.87
CA PRO A 52 10.24 2.68 29.66
C PRO A 52 10.02 1.37 28.87
N THR A 53 9.39 0.38 29.50
CA THR A 53 9.10 -0.94 28.95
C THR A 53 8.05 -0.92 27.83
N ALA A 54 7.05 -0.02 27.89
CA ALA A 54 5.96 0.02 26.90
C ALA A 54 6.46 0.48 25.52
N THR A 55 7.22 1.58 25.48
CA THR A 55 7.80 2.13 24.25
C THR A 55 8.78 1.15 23.59
N ALA A 56 9.58 0.44 24.41
CA ALA A 56 10.49 -0.58 23.90
C ALA A 56 9.75 -1.76 23.22
N THR A 57 8.59 -2.15 23.74
CA THR A 57 7.79 -3.24 23.19
C THR A 57 7.18 -2.87 21.84
N VAL A 58 6.68 -1.64 21.70
CA VAL A 58 6.14 -1.14 20.42
C VAL A 58 7.24 -1.06 19.37
N GLN A 59 8.40 -0.50 19.71
CA GLN A 59 9.53 -0.38 18.78
C GLN A 59 9.99 -1.77 18.29
N ALA A 60 10.13 -2.74 19.19
CA ALA A 60 10.51 -4.10 18.83
C ALA A 60 9.48 -4.77 17.90
N SER A 61 8.18 -4.51 18.09
CA SER A 61 7.13 -5.01 17.21
C SER A 61 7.23 -4.40 15.81
N LEU A 62 7.48 -3.09 15.71
CA LEU A 62 7.67 -2.39 14.45
C LEU A 62 8.89 -2.92 13.70
N ASP A 63 10.03 -3.06 14.38
CA ASP A 63 11.26 -3.59 13.77
C ASP A 63 11.04 -5.01 13.22
N ALA A 64 10.33 -5.86 13.96
CA ALA A 64 9.98 -7.20 13.49
C ALA A 64 9.06 -7.20 12.25
N GLN A 65 8.10 -6.26 12.18
CA GLN A 65 7.25 -6.08 11.00
C GLN A 65 8.05 -5.60 9.79
N TYR A 66 9.00 -4.68 9.99
CA TYR A 66 9.90 -4.22 8.93
C TYR A 66 10.74 -5.36 8.38
N GLU A 67 11.38 -6.15 9.24
CA GLU A 67 12.16 -7.32 8.80
C GLU A 67 11.30 -8.36 8.08
N ALA A 68 10.04 -8.55 8.48
CA ALA A 68 9.13 -9.46 7.79
C ALA A 68 8.80 -8.97 6.37
N LEU A 69 8.54 -7.66 6.22
CA LEU A 69 8.26 -7.03 4.93
C LEU A 69 9.48 -7.09 3.99
N GLU A 70 10.69 -6.81 4.50
CA GLU A 70 11.93 -6.91 3.73
C GLU A 70 12.17 -8.35 3.25
N ARG A 71 11.93 -9.34 4.11
CA ARG A 71 12.01 -10.76 3.72
C ARG A 71 11.00 -11.11 2.64
N GLN A 72 9.78 -10.58 2.72
CA GLN A 72 8.77 -10.82 1.68
C GLN A 72 9.15 -10.16 0.35
N ALA A 73 9.65 -8.93 0.38
CA ALA A 73 10.13 -8.23 -0.80
C ALA A 73 11.31 -8.97 -1.46
N ALA A 74 12.28 -9.43 -0.67
CA ALA A 74 13.41 -10.23 -1.16
C ALA A 74 12.96 -11.56 -1.79
N ARG A 75 11.98 -12.25 -1.17
CA ARG A 75 11.39 -13.49 -1.74
C ARG A 75 10.72 -13.23 -3.09
N LEU A 76 9.96 -12.14 -3.21
CA LEU A 76 9.30 -11.77 -4.45
C LEU A 76 10.31 -11.38 -5.54
N ALA A 77 11.36 -10.62 -5.20
CA ALA A 77 12.43 -10.27 -6.12
C ALA A 77 13.14 -11.53 -6.65
N ALA A 78 13.52 -12.45 -5.77
CA ALA A 78 14.15 -13.72 -6.16
C ALA A 78 13.22 -14.60 -7.01
N ALA A 79 11.93 -14.66 -6.69
CA ALA A 79 10.95 -15.39 -7.49
C ALA A 79 10.79 -14.78 -8.90
N TYR A 80 10.83 -13.45 -9.00
CA TYR A 80 10.74 -12.74 -10.26
C TYR A 80 11.99 -12.96 -11.14
N GLU A 81 13.19 -12.86 -10.56
CA GLU A 81 14.45 -13.18 -11.26
C GLU A 81 14.46 -14.62 -11.76
N LYS A 82 14.03 -15.57 -10.93
CA LYS A 82 13.93 -16.99 -11.32
C LYS A 82 12.94 -17.18 -12.47
N ALA A 83 11.81 -16.48 -12.46
CA ALA A 83 10.82 -16.55 -13.54
C ALA A 83 11.36 -15.95 -14.85
N ILE A 84 12.08 -14.82 -14.80
CA ILE A 84 12.75 -14.25 -15.98
C ILE A 84 13.79 -15.21 -16.52
N ALA A 85 14.66 -15.76 -15.66
CA ALA A 85 15.70 -16.70 -16.07
C ALA A 85 15.11 -17.94 -16.74
N ALA A 86 14.04 -18.52 -16.16
CA ALA A 86 13.34 -19.65 -16.75
C ALA A 86 12.75 -19.31 -18.12
N ARG A 87 12.17 -18.11 -18.28
CA ARG A 87 11.63 -17.67 -19.56
C ARG A 87 12.71 -17.42 -20.61
N VAL A 88 13.84 -16.85 -20.22
CA VAL A 88 15.01 -16.67 -21.11
C VAL A 88 15.53 -18.02 -21.58
N ALA A 89 15.62 -19.01 -20.68
CA ALA A 89 16.04 -20.37 -21.03
C ALA A 89 15.06 -21.06 -21.99
N GLU A 90 13.76 -20.93 -21.75
CA GLU A 90 12.71 -21.45 -22.66
C GLU A 90 12.83 -20.83 -24.06
N LEU A 91 13.05 -19.51 -24.14
CA LEU A 91 13.23 -18.81 -25.41
C LEU A 91 14.53 -19.20 -26.11
N ALA A 92 15.63 -19.38 -25.37
CA ALA A 92 16.90 -19.86 -25.91
C ALA A 92 16.80 -21.28 -26.47
N ALA A 93 16.01 -22.15 -25.84
CA ALA A 93 15.76 -23.51 -26.35
C ALA A 93 14.95 -23.51 -27.66
N ALA A 94 14.08 -22.50 -27.85
CA ALA A 94 13.23 -22.37 -29.03
C ALA A 94 13.90 -21.64 -30.21
N ASP A 95 14.87 -20.76 -29.96
CA ASP A 95 15.52 -19.94 -30.99
C ASP A 95 17.07 -19.92 -30.82
N PRO A 96 17.84 -20.45 -31.79
CA PRO A 96 19.30 -20.48 -31.71
C PRO A 96 19.95 -19.10 -31.66
N THR A 97 19.27 -18.05 -32.15
CA THR A 97 19.73 -16.66 -32.04
C THR A 97 19.68 -16.20 -30.59
N ILE A 98 18.61 -16.54 -29.86
CA ILE A 98 18.49 -16.22 -28.43
C ILE A 98 19.51 -17.01 -27.63
N ALA A 99 19.71 -18.29 -27.94
CA ALA A 99 20.77 -19.10 -27.33
C ALA A 99 22.15 -18.44 -27.51
N TYR A 100 22.46 -17.95 -28.70
CA TYR A 100 23.70 -17.21 -28.96
C TYR A 100 23.82 -15.93 -28.13
N LEU A 101 22.73 -15.16 -27.98
CA LEU A 101 22.73 -13.94 -27.17
C LEU A 101 22.90 -14.23 -25.67
N VAL A 102 22.33 -15.33 -25.17
CA VAL A 102 22.53 -15.79 -23.79
C VAL A 102 23.97 -16.26 -23.59
N ASP A 103 24.53 -17.05 -24.51
CA ASP A 103 25.93 -17.51 -24.48
C ASP A 103 26.93 -16.34 -24.45
N LYS A 104 26.66 -15.27 -25.20
CA LYS A 104 27.47 -14.04 -25.20
C LYS A 104 27.16 -13.09 -24.05
N ASN A 105 26.32 -13.49 -23.10
CA ASN A 105 25.88 -12.66 -21.96
C ASN A 105 25.25 -11.32 -22.38
N LEU A 106 24.69 -11.25 -23.60
CA LEU A 106 24.01 -10.07 -24.15
C LEU A 106 22.53 -10.03 -23.78
N LEU A 107 21.96 -11.18 -23.42
CA LEU A 107 20.56 -11.32 -23.02
C LEU A 107 20.46 -12.09 -21.69
N SER A 108 20.91 -11.48 -20.60
CA SER A 108 20.76 -12.02 -19.24
C SER A 108 19.52 -11.44 -18.55
N ALA A 109 19.02 -12.13 -17.51
CA ALA A 109 17.94 -11.60 -16.66
C ALA A 109 18.31 -10.22 -16.08
N GLU A 110 19.60 -10.04 -15.77
CA GLU A 110 20.15 -8.79 -15.26
C GLU A 110 20.26 -7.69 -16.32
N ALA A 111 20.59 -8.03 -17.57
CA ALA A 111 20.58 -7.08 -18.69
C ALA A 111 19.15 -6.63 -19.04
N LEU A 112 18.17 -7.52 -18.88
CA LEU A 112 16.75 -7.17 -19.06
C LEU A 112 16.24 -6.25 -17.94
N THR A 113 16.70 -6.41 -16.69
CA THR A 113 16.29 -5.56 -15.57
C THR A 113 17.02 -4.22 -15.50
N ARG A 114 18.30 -4.15 -15.91
CA ARG A 114 19.06 -2.88 -16.00
C ARG A 114 18.72 -2.03 -17.23
N GLY A 115 17.91 -2.58 -18.14
CA GLY A 115 17.65 -1.99 -19.45
C GLY A 115 18.73 -2.43 -20.46
N LEU A 116 18.27 -2.85 -21.64
CA LEU A 116 19.18 -3.24 -22.72
C LEU A 116 20.09 -2.06 -23.09
N PRO A 117 21.43 -2.26 -23.14
CA PRO A 117 22.33 -1.30 -23.74
C PRO A 117 21.82 -0.95 -25.14
N THR A 118 21.74 0.34 -25.45
CA THR A 118 20.92 0.87 -26.53
C THR A 118 21.26 0.43 -27.97
N ASP A 119 22.35 -0.32 -28.24
CA ASP A 119 22.98 -0.14 -29.58
C ASP A 119 23.47 -1.37 -30.39
N PRO A 120 22.99 -2.61 -30.15
CA PRO A 120 22.85 -3.50 -31.32
C PRO A 120 21.49 -4.22 -31.42
N LEU A 121 20.91 -4.57 -30.27
CA LEU A 121 19.69 -5.39 -30.21
C LEU A 121 18.44 -4.61 -30.61
N ALA A 122 18.46 -3.28 -30.50
CA ALA A 122 17.41 -2.41 -30.99
C ALA A 122 17.26 -2.43 -32.53
N ARG A 123 18.29 -2.88 -33.27
CA ARG A 123 18.27 -2.97 -34.74
C ARG A 123 17.61 -4.25 -35.25
N VAL A 124 17.34 -5.23 -34.38
CA VAL A 124 16.71 -6.50 -34.76
C VAL A 124 15.18 -6.34 -34.71
N PRO A 125 14.46 -6.30 -35.85
CA PRO A 125 13.04 -5.89 -35.87
C PRO A 125 12.11 -6.82 -35.08
N TRP A 126 12.37 -8.13 -35.13
CA TRP A 126 11.56 -9.12 -34.43
C TRP A 126 11.73 -8.99 -32.91
N LEU A 127 12.94 -8.71 -32.42
CA LEU A 127 13.23 -8.53 -31.00
C LEU A 127 12.55 -7.28 -30.43
N ARG A 128 12.56 -6.17 -31.18
CA ARG A 128 11.85 -4.93 -30.80
C ARG A 128 10.35 -5.18 -30.62
N THR A 129 9.76 -5.96 -31.53
CA THR A 129 8.34 -6.31 -31.48
C THR A 129 8.02 -7.18 -30.26
N THR A 130 8.88 -8.15 -29.95
CA THR A 130 8.71 -9.02 -28.78
C THR A 130 8.85 -8.24 -27.47
N LEU A 131 9.85 -7.39 -27.35
CA LEU A 131 10.05 -6.54 -26.17
C LEU A 131 8.88 -5.57 -25.97
N ALA A 132 8.37 -4.95 -27.03
CA ALA A 132 7.18 -4.10 -26.96
C ALA A 132 5.94 -4.86 -26.47
N ARG A 133 5.74 -6.11 -26.91
CA ARG A 133 4.64 -6.96 -26.42
C ARG A 133 4.79 -7.33 -24.95
N VAL A 134 6.02 -7.61 -24.50
CA VAL A 134 6.31 -7.91 -23.08
C VAL A 134 6.06 -6.69 -22.21
N ASP A 135 6.53 -5.51 -22.62
CA ASP A 135 6.30 -4.24 -21.92
C ASP A 135 4.79 -3.91 -21.83
N GLU A 136 4.06 -4.04 -22.93
CA GLU A 136 2.60 -3.86 -22.95
C GLU A 136 1.88 -4.85 -22.02
N ARG A 137 2.33 -6.11 -21.97
CA ARG A 137 1.78 -7.12 -21.04
C ARG A 137 2.13 -6.78 -19.59
N ALA A 138 3.34 -6.30 -19.32
CA ALA A 138 3.76 -5.87 -17.99
C ALA A 138 2.94 -4.67 -17.51
N LYS A 139 2.72 -3.66 -18.36
CA LYS A 139 1.84 -2.50 -18.08
C LYS A 139 0.41 -2.93 -17.77
N LYS A 140 -0.17 -3.82 -18.59
CA LYS A 140 -1.51 -4.37 -18.34
C LYS A 140 -1.59 -5.15 -17.04
N MET A 141 -0.54 -5.91 -16.72
CA MET A 141 -0.47 -6.69 -15.50
C MET A 141 -0.33 -5.78 -14.26
N ALA A 142 0.52 -4.76 -14.32
CA ALA A 142 0.65 -3.74 -13.28
C ALA A 142 -0.66 -2.98 -13.05
N ALA A 143 -1.38 -2.61 -14.12
CA ALA A 143 -2.70 -1.98 -14.01
C ALA A 143 -3.72 -2.91 -13.31
N ARG A 144 -3.76 -4.19 -13.69
CA ARG A 144 -4.62 -5.20 -13.04
C ARG A 144 -4.29 -5.39 -11.56
N PHE A 145 -3.02 -5.46 -11.20
CA PHE A 145 -2.61 -5.59 -9.80
C PHE A 145 -2.94 -4.33 -9.01
N GLY A 146 -2.75 -3.14 -9.60
CA GLY A 146 -3.21 -1.87 -9.01
C GLY A 146 -4.71 -1.87 -8.71
N ASP A 147 -5.55 -2.35 -9.64
CA ASP A 147 -6.99 -2.48 -9.43
C ASP A 147 -7.37 -3.45 -8.30
N VAL A 148 -6.57 -4.52 -8.08
CA VAL A 148 -6.80 -5.45 -6.98
C VAL A 148 -6.48 -4.79 -5.65
N THR A 149 -5.32 -4.13 -5.53
CA THR A 149 -4.91 -3.43 -4.30
C THR A 149 -5.87 -2.30 -3.95
N LEU A 150 -6.30 -1.50 -4.94
CA LEU A 150 -7.30 -0.45 -4.75
C LEU A 150 -8.60 -0.99 -4.16
N ARG A 151 -9.14 -2.08 -4.71
CA ARG A 151 -10.37 -2.70 -4.20
C ARG A 151 -10.21 -3.31 -2.81
N GLN A 152 -9.03 -3.86 -2.50
CA GLN A 152 -8.72 -4.37 -1.16
C GLN A 152 -8.68 -3.25 -0.12
N ASN A 153 -8.05 -2.13 -0.45
CA ASN A 153 -7.99 -0.95 0.40
C ASN A 153 -9.39 -0.36 0.64
N GLU A 154 -10.20 -0.23 -0.41
CA GLU A 154 -11.57 0.26 -0.33
C GLU A 154 -12.44 -0.62 0.59
N ARG A 155 -12.36 -1.94 0.44
CA ARG A 155 -13.06 -2.89 1.34
C ARG A 155 -12.57 -2.77 2.78
N ALA A 156 -11.27 -2.57 2.99
CA ALA A 156 -10.73 -2.37 4.33
C ALA A 156 -11.23 -1.06 4.95
N ALA A 157 -11.39 0.01 4.15
CA ALA A 157 -11.95 1.28 4.59
C ALA A 157 -13.41 1.16 5.02
N ILE A 158 -14.24 0.44 4.24
CA ILE A 158 -15.63 0.16 4.61
C ILE A 158 -15.70 -0.58 5.95
N ARG A 159 -14.90 -1.64 6.13
CA ARG A 159 -14.83 -2.38 7.41
C ARG A 159 -14.40 -1.52 8.58
N ALA A 160 -13.44 -0.62 8.38
CA ALA A 160 -12.98 0.29 9.42
C ALA A 160 -14.08 1.29 9.82
N LEU A 161 -14.84 1.84 8.88
CA LEU A 161 -15.99 2.71 9.18
C LEU A 161 -17.08 1.97 9.97
N VAL A 162 -17.37 0.71 9.61
CA VAL A 162 -18.32 -0.13 10.38
C VAL A 162 -17.78 -0.42 11.79
N ALA A 163 -16.46 -0.59 11.95
CA ALA A 163 -15.85 -0.74 13.27
C ALA A 163 -15.95 0.54 14.11
N ILE A 164 -15.76 1.72 13.50
CA ILE A 164 -15.99 3.03 14.14
C ILE A 164 -17.44 3.13 14.61
N ALA A 165 -18.42 2.78 13.77
CA ALA A 165 -19.83 2.81 14.17
C ALA A 165 -20.11 1.95 15.39
N ARG A 166 -19.56 0.73 15.44
CA ARG A 166 -19.72 -0.16 16.60
C ARG A 166 -19.02 0.38 17.85
N ALA A 167 -17.88 1.06 17.70
CA ALA A 167 -17.18 1.69 18.81
C ALA A 167 -17.96 2.88 19.35
N GLN A 168 -18.59 3.67 18.48
CA GLN A 168 -19.46 4.78 18.86
C GLN A 168 -20.66 4.32 19.68
N GLU A 169 -21.33 3.24 19.26
CA GLU A 169 -22.44 2.68 20.05
C GLU A 169 -21.97 2.19 21.44
N ARG A 170 -20.81 1.53 21.53
CA ARG A 170 -20.28 1.11 22.83
C ARG A 170 -19.89 2.29 23.73
N TYR A 171 -19.21 3.29 23.17
CA TYR A 171 -18.80 4.49 23.89
C TYR A 171 -20.00 5.16 24.54
N ARG A 172 -21.07 5.29 23.76
CA ARG A 172 -22.36 5.83 24.20
C ARG A 172 -23.04 4.96 25.24
N GLU A 173 -23.06 3.65 25.08
CA GLU A 173 -23.69 2.73 26.04
C GLU A 173 -22.95 2.68 27.39
N SER A 174 -21.63 2.83 27.38
CA SER A 174 -20.77 2.68 28.56
C SER A 174 -20.57 3.98 29.35
N ASP A 175 -20.99 5.15 28.83
CA ASP A 175 -20.66 6.46 29.41
C ASP A 175 -19.15 6.53 29.69
N THR A 176 -18.35 6.26 28.65
CA THR A 176 -16.90 6.03 28.78
C THR A 176 -16.17 7.21 29.44
N ASP A 177 -16.65 8.43 29.24
CA ASP A 177 -16.07 9.62 29.85
C ASP A 177 -16.61 9.92 31.27
N GLY A 178 -17.64 9.20 31.70
CA GLY A 178 -18.21 9.24 33.05
C GLY A 178 -18.92 10.56 33.36
N ASN A 179 -19.44 11.23 32.33
CA ASN A 179 -20.08 12.53 32.49
C ASN A 179 -21.58 12.41 32.86
N GLY A 180 -22.13 11.19 32.86
CA GLY A 180 -23.54 10.90 33.17
C GLY A 180 -24.50 11.15 32.00
N VAL A 181 -23.97 11.38 30.79
CA VAL A 181 -24.69 11.64 29.54
C VAL A 181 -24.26 10.59 28.52
N PHE A 182 -25.24 9.88 27.96
CA PHE A 182 -24.97 8.88 26.92
C PHE A 182 -24.79 9.54 25.55
N ASP A 183 -23.61 10.14 25.32
CA ASP A 183 -23.21 10.80 24.09
C ASP A 183 -22.24 9.99 23.22
N TYR A 184 -22.09 10.42 21.97
CA TYR A 184 -21.12 9.85 21.05
C TYR A 184 -19.76 10.52 21.20
N ALA A 185 -18.68 9.77 20.95
CA ALA A 185 -17.33 10.29 21.05
C ALA A 185 -17.06 11.42 20.04
N GLU A 186 -16.50 12.52 20.51
CA GLU A 186 -16.10 13.67 19.68
C GLU A 186 -14.79 13.43 18.90
N SER A 187 -14.01 12.41 19.27
CA SER A 187 -12.69 12.14 18.69
C SER A 187 -12.40 10.65 18.54
N LEU A 188 -11.54 10.30 17.57
CA LEU A 188 -11.13 8.91 17.36
C LEU A 188 -10.28 8.38 18.52
N ASP A 189 -9.59 9.28 19.23
CA ASP A 189 -8.79 8.95 20.41
C ASP A 189 -9.67 8.50 21.58
N ALA A 190 -10.85 9.11 21.75
CA ALA A 190 -11.83 8.66 22.74
C ALA A 190 -12.38 7.25 22.43
N LEU A 191 -12.48 6.87 21.15
CA LEU A 191 -12.86 5.52 20.73
C LEU A 191 -11.76 4.47 20.96
N ALA A 192 -10.51 4.89 21.22
CA ALA A 192 -9.43 3.95 21.49
C ALA A 192 -9.64 3.15 22.79
N LEU A 193 -10.33 3.75 23.76
CA LEU A 193 -10.75 3.08 24.99
C LEU A 193 -11.73 1.93 24.72
N GLU A 194 -12.48 2.01 23.62
CA GLU A 194 -13.45 1.01 23.17
C GLU A 194 -12.86 0.01 22.16
N GLY A 195 -11.53 -0.07 22.08
CA GLY A 195 -10.80 -1.03 21.24
C GLY A 195 -10.63 -0.63 19.78
N PHE A 196 -10.87 0.65 19.43
CA PHE A 196 -10.51 1.17 18.11
C PHE A 196 -9.04 1.62 18.10
N GLU A 197 -8.18 0.93 17.36
CA GLU A 197 -6.76 1.29 17.26
C GLU A 197 -6.60 2.70 16.62
N ALA A 198 -6.34 3.71 17.44
CA ALA A 198 -5.98 5.05 17.00
C ALA A 198 -4.48 5.13 16.66
N ASP A 199 -4.13 5.98 15.69
CA ASP A 199 -2.75 6.35 15.41
C ASP A 199 -2.31 7.45 16.38
N ASP A 200 -1.00 7.66 16.54
CA ASP A 200 -0.41 8.70 17.41
C ASP A 200 -0.74 10.15 17.00
N LYS A 201 -1.49 10.36 15.91
CA LYS A 201 -1.83 11.69 15.40
C LYS A 201 -3.24 12.07 15.84
N PRO A 202 -3.40 13.14 16.63
CA PRO A 202 -4.71 13.55 17.09
C PRO A 202 -5.61 13.93 15.91
N GLY A 203 -6.84 13.43 15.94
CA GLY A 203 -7.91 13.81 15.02
C GLY A 203 -8.02 13.02 13.71
N TYR A 204 -7.09 12.11 13.38
CA TYR A 204 -7.29 11.15 12.29
C TYR A 204 -6.45 9.89 12.43
N VAL A 205 -6.91 8.79 11.82
CA VAL A 205 -6.18 7.51 11.75
C VAL A 205 -5.87 7.17 10.29
N ARG A 206 -4.70 6.60 10.00
CA ARG A 206 -4.28 6.15 8.67
C ARG A 206 -4.19 4.63 8.62
N ARG A 207 -5.03 4.01 7.80
CA ARG A 207 -5.02 2.55 7.65
C ARG A 207 -5.33 2.17 6.21
N HIS A 208 -4.62 1.17 5.70
CA HIS A 208 -4.88 0.57 4.38
C HIS A 208 -4.98 1.61 3.23
N GLY A 209 -4.16 2.65 3.25
CA GLY A 209 -4.17 3.68 2.20
C GLY A 209 -5.27 4.75 2.33
N TYR A 210 -5.99 4.76 3.45
CA TYR A 210 -7.05 5.72 3.78
C TYR A 210 -6.75 6.49 5.05
N ARG A 211 -7.30 7.70 5.15
CA ARG A 211 -7.36 8.54 6.34
C ARG A 211 -8.80 8.58 6.85
N PHE A 212 -9.00 8.23 8.11
CA PHE A 212 -10.27 8.22 8.81
C PHE A 212 -10.35 9.41 9.76
N ARG A 213 -11.51 10.05 9.84
CA ARG A 213 -11.74 11.20 10.73
C ARG A 213 -13.19 11.23 11.19
N LEU A 214 -13.43 11.52 12.47
CA LEU A 214 -14.74 11.94 12.95
C LEU A 214 -14.96 13.41 12.56
N LEU A 215 -16.11 13.67 11.95
CA LEU A 215 -16.51 15.02 11.55
C LEU A 215 -17.18 15.76 12.70
N HIS A 216 -18.04 15.05 13.44
CA HIS A 216 -18.55 15.47 14.74
C HIS A 216 -19.07 14.24 15.52
N GLY A 217 -19.27 14.42 16.82
CA GLY A 217 -20.05 13.55 17.71
C GLY A 217 -20.74 14.42 18.75
N ASP A 218 -21.97 14.07 19.12
CA ASP A 218 -22.75 14.72 20.18
C ASP A 218 -23.74 13.71 20.80
N VAL A 219 -24.70 14.17 21.60
CA VAL A 219 -25.68 13.32 22.30
C VAL A 219 -26.59 12.53 21.34
N LEU A 220 -26.85 13.05 20.14
CA LEU A 220 -27.88 12.53 19.23
C LEU A 220 -27.32 12.06 17.89
N SER A 221 -26.16 12.53 17.49
CA SER A 221 -25.62 12.32 16.15
C SER A 221 -24.10 12.26 16.13
N TRP A 222 -23.58 11.52 15.16
CA TRP A 222 -22.15 11.48 14.88
C TRP A 222 -21.94 11.17 13.40
N SER A 223 -20.76 11.53 12.89
CA SER A 223 -20.38 11.11 11.54
C SER A 223 -18.86 10.98 11.38
N ALA A 224 -18.47 10.10 10.47
CA ALA A 224 -17.08 9.88 10.10
C ALA A 224 -16.91 9.80 8.58
N GLU A 225 -15.71 10.11 8.12
CA GLU A 225 -15.31 9.96 6.73
C GLU A 225 -14.05 9.08 6.60
N ALA A 226 -13.91 8.44 5.45
CA ALA A 226 -12.66 7.81 5.02
C ALA A 226 -12.24 8.35 3.65
N LEU A 227 -11.08 9.00 3.61
CA LEU A 227 -10.52 9.63 2.43
C LEU A 227 -9.28 8.86 1.96
N PRO A 228 -9.12 8.53 0.67
CA PRO A 228 -7.88 7.92 0.19
C PRO A 228 -6.72 8.90 0.41
N LEU A 229 -5.57 8.39 0.90
CA LEU A 229 -4.36 9.19 1.10
C LEU A 229 -3.85 9.81 -0.21
N GLU A 230 -3.87 9.03 -1.29
CA GLU A 230 -3.58 9.49 -2.65
C GLU A 230 -4.71 9.02 -3.59
N PRO A 231 -5.70 9.89 -3.89
CA PRO A 231 -6.79 9.56 -4.81
C PRO A 231 -6.28 9.01 -6.15
N GLY A 232 -6.84 7.89 -6.58
CA GLY A 232 -6.43 7.17 -7.80
C GLY A 232 -5.29 6.16 -7.61
N LYS A 233 -4.54 6.22 -6.51
CA LYS A 233 -3.45 5.27 -6.20
C LYS A 233 -3.74 4.39 -4.99
N THR A 234 -4.18 4.97 -3.88
CA THR A 234 -4.51 4.19 -2.66
C THR A 234 -5.98 3.86 -2.54
N GLY A 235 -6.84 4.63 -3.22
CA GLY A 235 -8.27 4.39 -3.35
C GLY A 235 -8.89 5.31 -4.41
N ARG A 236 -10.01 4.90 -5.03
CA ARG A 236 -10.75 5.72 -6.00
C ARG A 236 -12.01 6.35 -5.40
N ARG A 237 -12.55 5.71 -4.37
CA ARG A 237 -13.78 6.13 -3.70
C ARG A 237 -13.48 6.79 -2.35
N PHE A 238 -14.33 7.74 -2.00
CA PHE A 238 -14.41 8.39 -0.70
C PHE A 238 -15.64 7.83 0.02
N PHE A 239 -15.53 7.63 1.34
CA PHE A 239 -16.59 7.02 2.12
C PHE A 239 -17.03 7.91 3.28
N PHE A 240 -18.28 7.76 3.67
CA PHE A 240 -18.93 8.47 4.77
C PHE A 240 -19.82 7.49 5.54
N ILE A 241 -19.91 7.65 6.85
CA ILE A 241 -20.85 6.92 7.71
C ILE A 241 -21.38 7.89 8.78
N ASP A 242 -22.61 7.70 9.20
CA ASP A 242 -23.29 8.49 10.23
C ASP A 242 -23.94 7.58 11.29
N GLU A 243 -24.72 8.17 12.20
CA GLU A 243 -25.43 7.47 13.28
C GLU A 243 -26.40 6.39 12.80
N ARG A 244 -26.71 6.35 11.50
CA ARG A 244 -27.59 5.33 10.91
C ARG A 244 -26.83 4.06 10.55
N GLY A 245 -25.50 4.05 10.70
CA GLY A 245 -24.63 2.92 10.39
C GLY A 245 -24.54 2.57 8.90
N GLN A 246 -24.98 3.48 8.02
CA GLN A 246 -24.99 3.29 6.58
C GLN A 246 -23.74 3.90 5.94
N VAL A 247 -22.94 3.08 5.25
CA VAL A 247 -21.77 3.54 4.52
C VAL A 247 -22.20 4.09 3.16
N ARG A 248 -21.87 5.35 2.91
CA ARG A 248 -22.11 6.06 1.65
C ARG A 248 -20.81 6.30 0.92
N GLU A 249 -20.87 6.41 -0.40
CA GLU A 249 -19.68 6.58 -1.24
C GLU A 249 -19.80 7.68 -2.29
N ASN A 250 -18.67 8.24 -2.70
CA ASN A 250 -18.55 9.17 -3.81
C ASN A 250 -17.22 8.94 -4.53
N THR A 251 -17.18 9.16 -5.85
CA THR A 251 -15.95 9.04 -6.68
C THR A 251 -15.36 10.40 -7.03
N GLY A 252 -16.14 11.49 -6.97
CA GLY A 252 -15.72 12.83 -7.39
C GLY A 252 -15.09 13.68 -6.28
N GLY A 253 -15.09 13.21 -5.04
CA GLY A 253 -14.63 13.95 -3.86
C GLY A 253 -15.20 13.34 -2.58
N PRO A 254 -15.01 13.98 -1.41
CA PRO A 254 -15.54 13.51 -0.14
C PRO A 254 -17.02 13.10 -0.24
N ALA A 255 -17.36 11.97 0.38
CA ALA A 255 -18.74 11.52 0.50
C ALA A 255 -19.43 12.24 1.68
N GLY A 256 -20.75 12.33 1.64
CA GLY A 256 -21.55 12.91 2.73
C GLY A 256 -22.91 12.22 2.88
N ALA A 257 -23.77 12.77 3.75
CA ALA A 257 -25.08 12.19 4.05
C ALA A 257 -26.01 12.02 2.84
N SER A 258 -25.82 12.80 1.77
CA SER A 258 -26.59 12.69 0.53
C SER A 258 -25.97 11.77 -0.53
N SER A 259 -24.77 11.23 -0.27
CA SER A 259 -24.09 10.32 -1.19
C SER A 259 -24.80 8.96 -1.29
N PRO A 260 -24.71 8.25 -2.43
CA PRO A 260 -25.31 6.92 -2.60
C PRO A 260 -24.71 5.90 -1.63
N LEU A 261 -25.46 4.84 -1.33
CA LEU A 261 -24.97 3.73 -0.50
C LEU A 261 -23.84 2.98 -1.20
N ALA A 262 -22.84 2.58 -0.44
CA ALA A 262 -21.77 1.73 -0.94
C ALA A 262 -22.35 0.36 -1.38
N PRO A 263 -21.91 -0.19 -2.53
CA PRO A 263 -22.52 -1.36 -3.14
C PRO A 263 -22.45 -2.61 -2.24
N GLU A 264 -21.45 -2.72 -1.37
CA GLU A 264 -21.29 -3.84 -0.43
C GLU A 264 -22.43 -3.91 0.61
N GLN A 265 -23.11 -2.80 0.90
CA GLN A 265 -24.30 -2.78 1.77
C GLN A 265 -25.63 -2.81 1.00
N ALA A 266 -25.62 -2.50 -0.30
CA ALA A 266 -26.83 -2.52 -1.12
C ALA A 266 -27.31 -3.95 -1.43
N GLU A 267 -26.38 -4.91 -1.53
CA GLU A 267 -26.70 -6.30 -1.89
C GLU A 267 -27.13 -7.16 -0.70
N GLU A 268 -26.88 -6.72 0.54
CA GLU A 268 -27.17 -7.52 1.74
C GLU A 268 -28.64 -7.45 2.19
N LYS A 269 -29.50 -6.69 1.48
CA LYS A 269 -30.95 -6.79 1.66
C LYS A 269 -31.38 -8.09 0.97
N PRO A 270 -31.60 -9.20 1.69
CA PRO A 270 -31.99 -10.44 1.04
C PRO A 270 -33.26 -10.14 0.27
N ALA A 271 -33.23 -10.35 -1.05
CA ALA A 271 -34.44 -10.38 -1.84
C ALA A 271 -35.36 -11.37 -1.12
N SER A 272 -36.32 -10.85 -0.35
CA SER A 272 -37.28 -11.67 0.37
C SER A 272 -38.07 -12.34 -0.73
N LYS A 273 -37.64 -13.55 -1.12
CA LYS A 273 -38.44 -14.45 -1.91
C LYS A 273 -39.65 -14.72 -1.04
N HIS A 274 -40.67 -13.91 -1.28
CA HIS A 274 -42.03 -14.15 -0.88
C HIS A 274 -42.35 -15.52 -1.50
N ARG A 275 -42.07 -16.57 -0.72
CA ARG A 275 -42.58 -17.91 -0.98
C ARG A 275 -44.06 -17.79 -0.63
N GLU A 276 -44.84 -17.34 -1.60
CA GLU A 276 -46.27 -17.60 -1.64
C GLU A 276 -46.41 -19.12 -1.58
N ARG A 277 -46.73 -19.62 -0.38
CA ARG A 277 -47.26 -20.96 -0.21
C ARG A 277 -48.75 -20.86 -0.55
N ASN A 278 -49.09 -21.32 -1.76
CA ASN A 278 -50.41 -21.87 -2.05
C ASN A 278 -50.45 -23.34 -1.62
#